data_AF-A0A383U4J9-F1
#
_entry.id   AF-A0A383U4J9-F1
#
_cell.length_a   1.000
_cell.length_b   1.000
_cell.length_c   1.000
_cell.angle_alpha   90.00
_cell.angle_beta   90.00
_cell.angle_gamma   90.00
#
_symmetry.space_group_name_H-M   'P 1'
#
loop_
_entity.id
_entity.type
_entity.pdbx_description
1 polymer ?
#
loop_
_entity_poly.entity_id
_entity_poly.type
_entity_poly.pdbx_seq_one_letter_code
_entity_poly.pdbx_strand_id
1 'polypeptide(L)'
;MYEREETYDFICFSELAYEWDLADKAVVESKIKRRINSLNVKYNQKRVNNIRSLRHELFEEISLGSKSKYFINAKGKFADIGDFNLDKMYIDYKERYTEIDNSDLVNIIEFAVYLFYVR
;
A
#
# COMPACT_ATOMS: atom_id res chain seq x y z
N MET A 1 16.49 8.12 3.55
CA MET A 1 15.05 7.79 3.60
C MET A 1 14.34 9.10 3.37
N TYR A 2 13.82 9.35 2.17
CA TYR A 2 13.10 10.59 1.88
C TYR A 2 11.85 10.62 2.78
N GLU A 3 11.60 11.73 3.47
CA GLU A 3 10.32 11.97 4.13
C GLU A 3 9.25 11.96 3.04
N ARG A 4 8.40 10.93 3.04
CA ARG A 4 7.23 10.88 2.16
C ARG A 4 6.19 11.81 2.74
N GLU A 5 5.64 12.69 1.90
CA GLU A 5 4.57 13.59 2.30
C GLU A 5 3.39 12.78 2.85
N GLU A 6 2.89 13.17 4.02
CA GLU A 6 1.76 12.50 4.64
C GLU A 6 0.46 12.96 3.97
N THR A 7 0.03 12.21 2.96
CA THR A 7 -1.27 12.40 2.29
C THR A 7 -2.35 11.55 2.95
N TYR A 8 -3.62 11.83 2.64
CA TYR A 8 -4.73 11.03 3.14
C TYR A 8 -4.58 9.55 2.76
N ASP A 9 -4.28 9.25 1.50
CA ASP A 9 -4.27 7.86 1.02
C ASP A 9 -3.06 7.09 1.54
N PHE A 10 -1.89 7.74 1.54
CA PHE A 10 -0.68 7.12 2.08
C PHE A 10 -0.77 6.88 3.59
N ILE A 11 -1.33 7.82 4.37
CA ILE A 11 -1.60 7.59 5.80
C ILE A 11 -2.47 6.35 5.97
N CYS A 12 -3.61 6.29 5.26
CA CYS A 12 -4.52 5.16 5.36
C CYS A 12 -3.79 3.85 5.04
N PHE A 13 -3.08 3.79 3.92
CA PHE A 13 -2.37 2.59 3.51
C PHE A 13 -1.30 2.19 4.52
N SER A 14 -0.47 3.14 4.98
CA SER A 14 0.64 2.87 5.89
C SER A 14 0.18 2.26 7.23
N GLU A 15 -0.98 2.66 7.74
CA GLU A 15 -1.57 2.06 8.95
C GLU A 15 -2.24 0.71 8.65
N LEU A 16 -2.98 0.60 7.54
CA LEU A 16 -3.65 -0.63 7.11
C LEU A 16 -2.66 -1.74 6.73
N ALA A 17 -1.44 -1.39 6.31
CA ALA A 17 -0.44 -2.36 5.90
C ALA A 17 -0.06 -3.33 7.06
N TYR A 18 -0.22 -2.89 8.31
CA TYR A 18 0.02 -3.65 9.53
C TYR A 18 -1.25 -4.25 10.17
N GLU A 19 -2.42 -4.11 9.55
CA GLU A 19 -3.68 -4.70 10.02
C GLU A 19 -3.67 -6.23 9.79
N TRP A 20 -3.70 -7.03 10.87
CA TRP A 20 -3.73 -8.51 10.83
C TRP A 20 -4.90 -9.08 11.66
N ASP A 21 -5.34 -10.31 11.35
CA ASP A 21 -6.71 -10.83 11.58
C ASP A 21 -7.28 -10.91 13.01
N LEU A 22 -6.50 -10.76 14.09
CA LEU A 22 -6.99 -11.04 15.46
C LEU A 22 -6.83 -9.90 16.48
N ALA A 23 -6.12 -8.84 16.14
CA ALA A 23 -6.06 -7.62 16.94
C ALA A 23 -5.88 -6.42 16.01
N ASP A 24 -6.41 -5.28 16.44
CA ASP A 24 -6.10 -3.96 15.88
C ASP A 24 -7.00 -3.32 14.82
N LYS A 25 -8.10 -3.91 14.31
CA LYS A 25 -9.01 -3.13 13.40
C LYS A 25 -9.45 -1.79 14.01
N ALA A 26 -9.91 -1.82 15.26
CA ALA A 26 -10.31 -0.59 15.97
C ALA A 26 -9.10 0.31 16.31
N VAL A 27 -7.92 -0.27 16.54
CA VAL A 27 -6.69 0.47 16.87
C VAL A 27 -6.12 1.16 15.63
N VAL A 28 -5.98 0.42 14.52
CA VAL A 28 -5.61 0.91 13.19
C VAL A 28 -6.59 2.01 12.78
N GLU A 29 -7.89 1.79 12.90
CA GLU A 29 -8.88 2.82 12.55
C GLU A 29 -8.75 4.07 13.44
N SER A 30 -8.48 3.91 14.74
CA SER A 30 -8.22 5.03 15.65
C SER A 30 -6.94 5.80 15.27
N LYS A 31 -5.88 5.10 14.86
CA LYS A 31 -4.63 5.72 14.37
C LYS A 31 -4.85 6.48 13.06
N ILE A 32 -5.57 5.88 12.11
CA ILE A 32 -5.96 6.52 10.84
C ILE A 32 -6.75 7.79 11.11
N LYS A 33 -7.80 7.73 11.95
CA LYS A 33 -8.60 8.90 12.33
C LYS A 33 -7.73 10.00 12.94
N ARG A 34 -6.83 9.64 13.86
CA ARG A 34 -5.91 10.58 14.50
C ARG A 34 -5.00 11.29 13.50
N ARG A 35 -4.39 10.55 12.56
CA ARG A 35 -3.46 11.11 11.55
C ARG A 35 -4.19 11.90 10.46
N ILE A 36 -5.39 11.50 10.05
CA ILE A 36 -6.22 12.29 9.14
C ILE A 36 -6.63 13.62 9.79
N ASN A 37 -7.00 13.59 11.08
CA ASN A 37 -7.36 14.81 11.80
C ASN A 37 -6.18 15.80 11.88
N SER A 38 -4.93 15.34 11.99
CA SER A 38 -3.76 16.24 11.95
C SER A 38 -3.53 16.90 10.59
N LEU A 39 -4.11 16.38 9.51
CA LEU A 39 -4.09 17.02 8.19
C LEU A 39 -5.21 18.06 8.01
N ASN A 40 -6.07 18.28 9.00
CA ASN A 40 -7.30 19.09 8.87
C ASN A 40 -8.26 18.62 7.75
N VAL A 41 -8.24 17.32 7.43
CA VAL A 41 -9.13 16.70 6.43
C VAL A 41 -10.19 15.86 7.14
N LYS A 42 -11.40 15.78 6.58
CA LYS A 42 -12.49 14.98 7.14
C LYS A 42 -12.28 13.48 6.86
N TYR A 43 -12.40 12.67 7.91
CA TYR A 43 -12.42 11.20 7.80
C TYR A 43 -13.53 10.71 6.87
N ASN A 44 -13.19 9.79 5.96
CA ASN A 44 -14.11 9.15 5.02
C ASN A 44 -13.93 7.62 5.04
N GLN A 45 -14.89 6.91 5.64
CA GLN A 45 -14.88 5.45 5.75
C GLN A 45 -14.85 4.74 4.39
N LYS A 46 -15.59 5.25 3.39
CA LYS A 46 -15.63 4.65 2.04
C LYS A 46 -14.23 4.66 1.42
N ARG A 47 -13.52 5.79 1.53
CA ARG A 47 -12.15 5.94 1.03
C ARG A 47 -11.17 5.02 1.76
N VAL A 48 -11.27 4.92 3.09
CA VAL A 48 -10.45 3.97 3.88
C VAL A 48 -10.71 2.52 3.46
N ASN A 49 -11.97 2.14 3.24
CA ASN A 49 -12.31 0.79 2.78
C ASN A 49 -11.77 0.51 1.38
N ASN A 50 -11.78 1.50 0.48
CA ASN A 50 -11.17 1.38 -0.85
C ASN A 50 -9.67 1.07 -0.74
N ILE A 51 -8.95 1.78 0.13
CA ILE A 51 -7.51 1.57 0.37
C ILE A 51 -7.24 0.24 1.04
N ARG A 52 -8.14 -0.23 1.92
CA ARG A 52 -8.05 -1.56 2.53
C ARG A 52 -8.17 -2.67 1.47
N SER A 53 -9.09 -2.54 0.52
CA SER A 53 -9.17 -3.46 -0.63
C SER A 53 -7.88 -3.46 -1.45
N LEU A 54 -7.32 -2.28 -1.74
CA LEU A 54 -6.03 -2.17 -2.43
C LEU A 54 -4.92 -2.90 -1.66
N ARG A 55 -4.85 -2.71 -0.34
CA ARG A 55 -3.88 -3.41 0.53
C ARG A 55 -4.02 -4.92 0.42
N HIS A 56 -5.24 -5.44 0.48
CA HIS A 56 -5.48 -6.89 0.36
C HIS A 56 -5.02 -7.43 -1.00
N GLU A 57 -5.42 -6.78 -2.09
CA GLU A 57 -5.00 -7.19 -3.43
C GLU A 57 -3.47 -7.14 -3.61
N LEU A 58 -2.82 -6.08 -3.12
CA LEU A 58 -1.36 -5.97 -3.19
C LEU A 58 -0.69 -7.05 -2.35
N PHE A 59 -1.17 -7.31 -1.14
CA PHE A 59 -0.64 -8.36 -0.29
C PHE A 59 -0.77 -9.74 -0.95
N GLU A 60 -1.95 -10.09 -1.45
CA GLU A 60 -2.20 -11.38 -2.11
C GLU A 60 -1.28 -11.58 -3.32
N GLU A 61 -1.18 -10.58 -4.18
CA GLU A 61 -0.35 -10.64 -5.39
C GLU A 61 1.14 -10.68 -5.07
N ILE A 62 1.65 -9.80 -4.19
CA ILE A 62 3.07 -9.73 -3.86
C ILE A 62 3.52 -11.01 -3.13
N SER A 63 2.65 -11.58 -2.28
CA SER A 63 2.91 -12.84 -1.58
C SER A 63 3.07 -14.05 -2.51
N LEU A 64 2.66 -13.95 -3.78
CA LEU A 64 2.94 -14.97 -4.79
C LEU A 64 4.44 -15.06 -5.14
N GLY A 65 5.23 -14.03 -4.82
CA GLY A 65 6.66 -13.96 -5.08
C GLY A 65 6.96 -14.23 -6.56
N SER A 66 7.77 -15.25 -6.85
CA SER A 66 8.14 -15.62 -8.22
C SER A 66 6.96 -16.07 -9.11
N LYS A 67 5.77 -16.30 -8.53
CA LYS A 67 4.55 -16.63 -9.28
C LYS A 67 3.68 -15.41 -9.59
N SER A 68 4.01 -14.24 -9.05
CA SER A 68 3.31 -12.99 -9.37
C SER A 68 3.46 -12.66 -10.85
N LYS A 69 2.40 -12.13 -11.47
CA LYS A 69 2.45 -11.65 -12.86
C LYS A 69 3.29 -10.37 -13.04
N TYR A 70 3.75 -9.80 -11.93
CA TYR A 70 4.62 -8.63 -11.89
C TYR A 70 6.06 -8.97 -11.50
N PHE A 71 6.35 -10.20 -11.06
CA PHE A 71 7.72 -10.61 -10.76
C PHE A 71 8.52 -10.69 -12.06
N ILE A 72 9.64 -9.95 -12.12
CA ILE A 72 10.53 -9.94 -13.29
C ILE A 72 11.62 -10.99 -13.09
N ASN A 73 12.47 -10.80 -12.07
CA ASN A 73 13.50 -11.74 -11.64
C ASN A 73 14.21 -11.20 -10.39
N ALA A 74 14.80 -12.08 -9.58
CA ALA A 74 15.70 -11.68 -8.51
C ALA A 74 17.08 -11.30 -9.09
N LYS A 75 17.52 -10.04 -8.91
CA LYS A 75 18.82 -9.57 -9.42
C LYS A 75 20.01 -9.87 -8.50
N GLY A 76 19.75 -10.26 -7.25
CA GLY A 76 20.77 -10.45 -6.23
C GLY A 76 20.50 -11.64 -5.33
N LYS A 77 21.32 -11.76 -4.27
CA LYS A 77 21.16 -12.79 -3.23
C LYS A 77 20.03 -12.47 -2.24
N PHE A 78 19.55 -11.23 -2.23
CA PHE A 78 18.54 -10.72 -1.31
C PHE A 78 17.35 -10.21 -2.11
N ALA A 79 16.16 -10.27 -1.51
CA ALA A 79 14.94 -9.71 -2.06
C ALA A 79 15.09 -8.19 -2.21
N ASP A 80 14.68 -7.67 -3.37
CA ASP A 80 14.73 -6.25 -3.68
C ASP A 80 13.40 -5.78 -4.27
N ILE A 81 13.06 -4.50 -4.06
CA ILE A 81 11.84 -3.91 -4.65
C ILE A 81 11.87 -4.02 -6.18
N GLY A 82 13.06 -3.92 -6.77
CA GLY A 82 13.31 -4.03 -8.21
C GLY A 82 13.15 -5.45 -8.78
N ASP A 83 12.80 -6.44 -7.96
CA ASP A 83 12.42 -7.77 -8.44
C ASP A 83 11.00 -7.78 -9.03
N PHE A 84 10.21 -6.71 -8.80
CA PHE A 84 8.86 -6.50 -9.33
C PHE A 84 8.81 -5.39 -10.39
N ASN A 85 7.91 -5.53 -11.37
CA ASN A 85 7.60 -4.52 -12.37
C ASN A 85 6.63 -3.47 -11.81
N LEU A 86 7.16 -2.46 -11.12
CA LEU A 86 6.36 -1.42 -10.48
C LEU A 86 5.54 -0.59 -11.49
N ASP A 87 6.08 -0.31 -12.68
CA ASP A 87 5.37 0.44 -13.73
C ASP A 87 4.12 -0.31 -14.19
N LYS A 88 4.23 -1.63 -14.40
CA LYS A 88 3.10 -2.48 -14.78
C LYS A 88 2.08 -2.58 -13.64
N MET A 89 2.54 -2.69 -12.38
CA MET A 89 1.63 -2.63 -11.23
C MET A 89 0.88 -1.30 -11.21
N TYR A 90 1.58 -0.17 -11.38
CA TYR A 90 0.94 1.15 -11.40
C TYR A 90 -0.15 1.25 -12.46
N ILE A 91 0.12 0.83 -13.70
CA ILE A 91 -0.87 0.85 -14.79
C ILE A 91 -2.10 0.01 -14.41
N ASP A 92 -1.90 -1.26 -14.01
CA ASP A 92 -2.99 -2.19 -13.71
C ASP A 92 -3.84 -1.73 -12.50
N TYR A 93 -3.22 -1.17 -11.46
CA TYR A 93 -3.92 -0.73 -10.25
C TYR A 93 -4.56 0.65 -10.42
N LYS A 94 -3.99 1.54 -11.24
CA LYS A 94 -4.60 2.85 -11.54
C LYS A 94 -5.94 2.71 -12.23
N GLU A 95 -6.08 1.74 -13.13
CA GLU A 95 -7.35 1.45 -13.81
C GLU A 95 -8.45 1.01 -12.83
N ARG A 96 -8.07 0.33 -11.73
CA ARG A 96 -9.01 -0.16 -10.70
C ARG A 96 -9.29 0.86 -9.59
N TYR A 97 -8.27 1.63 -9.19
CA TYR A 97 -8.30 2.54 -8.04
C TYR A 97 -8.23 4.01 -8.45
N THR A 98 -9.20 4.46 -9.25
CA THR A 98 -9.24 5.80 -9.87
C THR A 98 -9.43 6.96 -8.91
N GLU A 99 -9.88 6.70 -7.67
CA GLU A 99 -10.07 7.71 -6.61
C GLU A 99 -8.78 8.02 -5.83
N ILE A 100 -7.69 7.26 -6.04
CA ILE A 100 -6.39 7.46 -5.39
C ILE A 100 -5.52 8.36 -6.26
N ASP A 101 -4.84 9.32 -5.65
CA ASP A 101 -3.91 10.18 -6.39
C ASP A 101 -2.77 9.37 -7.02
N ASN A 102 -2.31 9.79 -8.20
CA ASN A 102 -1.25 9.07 -8.92
C ASN A 102 0.04 8.95 -8.10
N SER A 103 0.43 10.02 -7.41
CA SER A 103 1.65 10.04 -6.59
C SER A 103 1.52 9.11 -5.39
N ASP A 104 0.34 9.09 -4.77
CA ASP A 104 0.02 8.18 -3.67
C ASP A 104 0.04 6.73 -4.11
N LEU A 105 -0.55 6.41 -5.27
CA LEU A 105 -0.59 5.05 -5.77
C LEU A 105 0.82 4.48 -6.02
N VAL A 106 1.72 5.28 -6.61
CA VAL A 106 3.13 4.89 -6.79
C VAL A 106 3.79 4.62 -5.43
N ASN A 107 3.65 5.55 -4.49
CA ASN A 107 4.22 5.43 -3.15
C ASN A 107 3.68 4.20 -2.39
N ILE A 108 2.38 3.91 -2.55
CA ILE A 108 1.70 2.77 -1.95
C ILE A 108 2.26 1.47 -2.52
N ILE A 109 2.39 1.35 -3.85
CA ILE A 109 2.90 0.14 -4.51
C ILE A 109 4.34 -0.14 -4.07
N GLU A 110 5.22 0.88 -4.10
CA GLU A 110 6.59 0.75 -3.62
C GLU A 110 6.66 0.32 -2.15
N PHE A 111 5.83 0.93 -1.30
CA PHE A 111 5.78 0.59 0.12
C PHE A 111 5.24 -0.83 0.35
N ALA A 112 4.26 -1.27 -0.43
CA ALA A 112 3.69 -2.61 -0.35
C ALA A 112 4.72 -3.67 -0.73
N VAL A 113 5.47 -3.48 -1.83
CA VAL A 113 6.53 -4.42 -2.24
C VAL A 113 7.62 -4.47 -1.17
N TYR A 114 8.05 -3.32 -0.66
CA TYR A 114 9.00 -3.28 0.45
C TYR A 114 8.49 -4.07 1.66
N LEU A 115 7.24 -3.86 2.07
CA LEU A 115 6.70 -4.46 3.30
C LEU A 115 6.35 -5.93 3.18
N PHE A 116 5.81 -6.37 2.03
CA PHE A 116 5.26 -7.72 1.87
C PHE A 116 6.24 -8.69 1.19
N TYR A 117 7.34 -8.20 0.62
CA TYR A 117 8.34 -9.04 -0.05
C TYR A 117 9.76 -8.87 0.51
N VAL A 118 10.20 -7.64 0.77
CA VAL A 118 11.59 -7.37 1.17
C VAL A 118 11.81 -7.48 2.68
N ARG A 119 10.87 -6.94 3.47
CA ARG A 119 10.96 -6.83 4.94
C ARG A 119 10.52 -8.11 5.65
#